data_AF-A0A924YNV1-F1
#
_entry.id   AF-A0A924YNV1-F1
#
_cell.length_a   1.000
_cell.length_b   1.000
_cell.length_c   1.000
_cell.angle_alpha   90.00
_cell.angle_beta   90.00
_cell.angle_gamma   90.00
#
_symmetry.space_group_name_H-M   'P 1'
#
loop_
_entity.id
_entity.type
_entity.pdbx_description
1 polymer ?
#
loop_
_entity_poly.entity_id
_entity_poly.type
_entity_poly.pdbx_seq_one_letter_code
_entity_poly.pdbx_strand_id
1 'polypeptide(L)'
;MSYCKRYFLLLVTLVPLLLTVCRRGPEIAAGTTSDARVQAAGFNGESYQTPNGRSAIALISADELEYRVNDGTTLLCKYTDQRSALRVIVTTLGTQQVMYFRRVPNGLMSNDGDLYLNAAGLAELRRQEEVARQQRLEANAAAERERLERERIAAIAAQQEAERQAEQQRVTNELAQKRLRAEIQALEGADCSTESLSLSVPERETREFIVDPKRQCWTPWLIGTPYLTWKSDGDLLVQVVFRDGTTKEQVAGPTKNISLLSRQGTEKVRFKSLHNEPVKVLFRGHYCSATGRC
;
A
#
# COMPACT_ATOMS: atom_id res chain seq x y z
N MET A 1 -0.36 36.24 -40.34
CA MET A 1 0.53 35.42 -41.19
C MET A 1 -0.08 34.01 -41.22
N SER A 2 -1.07 33.75 -42.09
CA SER A 2 -0.93 33.22 -43.47
C SER A 2 0.02 32.02 -43.50
N TYR A 3 -0.40 30.80 -43.86
CA TYR A 3 -1.03 30.48 -45.14
C TYR A 3 -2.05 29.32 -45.09
N CYS A 4 -3.14 29.58 -45.80
CA CYS A 4 -4.15 28.65 -46.28
C CYS A 4 -3.69 28.06 -47.64
N LYS A 5 -3.92 26.77 -47.91
CA LYS A 5 -4.03 26.28 -49.30
C LYS A 5 -4.91 25.03 -49.37
N ARG A 6 -6.17 25.28 -49.76
CA ARG A 6 -7.10 24.31 -50.34
C ARG A 6 -6.62 23.98 -51.77
N TYR A 7 -6.65 22.71 -52.15
CA TYR A 7 -6.68 22.33 -53.56
C TYR A 7 -8.01 21.64 -53.86
N PHE A 8 -8.72 22.23 -54.81
CA PHE A 8 -10.01 21.84 -55.36
C PHE A 8 -9.81 21.88 -56.89
N LEU A 9 -10.01 20.74 -57.56
CA LEU A 9 -10.00 20.58 -59.03
C LEU A 9 -10.58 19.18 -59.29
N LEU A 10 -11.87 18.99 -59.60
CA LEU A 10 -12.65 19.31 -60.81
C LEU A 10 -12.27 18.44 -62.04
N LEU A 11 -13.05 17.36 -62.20
CA LEU A 11 -13.83 16.99 -63.39
C LEU A 11 -13.09 16.55 -64.68
N VAL A 12 -13.25 15.28 -65.06
CA VAL A 12 -13.26 14.84 -66.47
C VAL A 12 -14.34 13.78 -66.67
N THR A 13 -15.31 14.11 -67.52
CA THR A 13 -16.36 13.27 -68.11
C THR A 13 -15.84 12.43 -69.28
N LEU A 14 -16.28 11.18 -69.45
CA LEU A 14 -16.47 10.55 -70.77
C LEU A 14 -17.29 9.24 -70.70
N VAL A 15 -18.51 9.31 -71.25
CA VAL A 15 -19.39 8.26 -71.81
C VAL A 15 -18.97 8.08 -73.30
N PRO A 16 -19.32 7.05 -74.11
CA PRO A 16 -20.05 5.76 -73.93
C PRO A 16 -19.27 4.54 -74.48
N LEU A 17 -19.82 3.31 -74.41
CA LEU A 17 -19.98 2.49 -75.62
C LEU A 17 -20.96 1.34 -75.39
N LEU A 18 -22.02 1.37 -76.21
CA LEU A 18 -23.00 0.32 -76.42
C LEU A 18 -22.33 -0.89 -77.09
N LEU A 19 -22.55 -2.09 -76.55
CA LEU A 19 -22.58 -3.32 -77.33
C LEU A 19 -23.77 -4.16 -76.88
N THR A 20 -24.90 -3.91 -77.53
CA THR A 20 -26.00 -4.84 -77.67
C THR A 20 -25.54 -6.04 -78.49
N VAL A 21 -25.38 -7.20 -77.87
CA VAL A 21 -25.27 -8.47 -78.59
C VAL A 21 -26.65 -9.10 -78.64
N CYS A 22 -27.29 -8.98 -79.80
CA CYS A 22 -28.40 -9.84 -80.20
C CYS A 22 -27.89 -11.28 -80.34
N ARG A 23 -28.40 -12.21 -79.53
CA ARG A 23 -28.30 -13.65 -79.81
C ARG A 23 -29.68 -14.17 -80.23
N ARG A 24 -29.76 -14.67 -81.48
CA ARG A 24 -30.69 -15.72 -81.94
C ARG A 24 -30.72 -16.83 -80.89
N GLY A 25 -31.78 -17.57 -80.60
CA GLY A 25 -33.14 -17.78 -81.10
C GLY A 25 -33.66 -19.02 -80.33
N PRO A 26 -34.96 -19.27 -80.23
CA PRO A 26 -35.51 -20.26 -79.30
C PRO A 26 -35.44 -21.67 -79.91
N GLU A 27 -34.99 -22.65 -79.14
CA GLU A 27 -35.25 -24.06 -79.41
C GLU A 27 -36.16 -24.58 -78.29
N ILE A 28 -37.44 -24.72 -78.62
CA ILE A 28 -38.43 -25.36 -77.76
C ILE A 28 -38.23 -26.87 -77.91
N ALA A 29 -37.72 -27.50 -76.86
CA ALA A 29 -37.89 -28.93 -76.64
C ALA A 29 -38.77 -29.11 -75.40
N ALA A 30 -40.03 -29.48 -75.65
CA ALA A 30 -40.94 -29.99 -74.64
C ALA A 30 -40.45 -31.37 -74.18
N GLY A 31 -40.43 -31.61 -72.87
CA GLY A 31 -40.08 -32.94 -72.37
C GLY A 31 -39.91 -33.03 -70.85
N THR A 32 -41.05 -33.18 -70.18
CA THR A 32 -41.22 -34.10 -69.03
C THR A 32 -40.69 -33.67 -67.65
N THR A 33 -41.66 -33.44 -66.78
CA THR A 33 -41.63 -33.40 -65.31
C THR A 33 -40.56 -34.28 -64.64
N SER A 34 -39.73 -33.66 -63.81
CA SER A 34 -39.25 -34.27 -62.57
C SER A 34 -39.10 -33.19 -61.50
N ASP A 35 -39.46 -33.54 -60.26
CA ASP A 35 -39.35 -32.72 -59.05
C ASP A 35 -37.92 -32.17 -58.86
N ALA A 36 -37.65 -31.02 -59.47
CA ALA A 36 -36.52 -30.20 -59.08
C ALA A 36 -36.92 -29.46 -57.80
N ARG A 37 -36.67 -30.10 -56.65
CA ARG A 37 -36.57 -29.41 -55.36
C ARG A 37 -35.62 -28.23 -55.59
N VAL A 38 -36.18 -27.03 -55.73
CA VAL A 38 -35.41 -25.79 -55.90
C VAL A 38 -34.52 -25.67 -54.68
N GLN A 39 -33.26 -26.12 -54.80
CA GLN A 39 -32.22 -25.79 -53.84
C GLN A 39 -32.00 -24.29 -54.01
N ALA A 40 -32.61 -23.51 -53.12
CA ALA A 40 -32.38 -22.09 -53.03
C ALA A 40 -30.87 -21.85 -52.96
N ALA A 41 -30.32 -21.18 -53.97
CA ALA A 41 -28.95 -20.72 -53.95
C ALA A 41 -28.79 -19.84 -52.70
N GLY A 42 -27.84 -20.20 -51.82
CA GLY A 42 -27.63 -19.49 -50.56
C GLY A 42 -27.38 -18.01 -50.81
N PHE A 43 -28.28 -17.16 -50.35
CA PHE A 43 -28.05 -15.72 -50.32
C PHE A 43 -26.97 -15.44 -49.27
N ASN A 44 -25.78 -15.02 -49.72
CA ASN A 44 -24.68 -14.60 -48.83
C ASN A 44 -24.91 -13.16 -48.35
N GLY A 45 -26.02 -12.94 -47.64
CA GLY A 45 -26.42 -11.61 -47.20
C GLY A 45 -25.50 -11.03 -46.13
N GLU A 46 -25.39 -9.70 -46.13
CA GLU A 46 -24.70 -8.99 -45.05
C GLU A 46 -25.49 -9.16 -43.73
N SER A 47 -24.78 -9.35 -42.64
CA SER A 47 -25.35 -9.41 -41.30
C SER A 47 -24.79 -8.30 -40.43
N TYR A 48 -25.66 -7.73 -39.60
CA TYR A 48 -25.37 -6.65 -38.70
C TYR A 48 -25.90 -6.99 -37.31
N GLN A 49 -25.14 -6.70 -36.27
CA GLN A 49 -25.52 -7.05 -34.91
C GLN A 49 -25.09 -5.95 -33.94
N THR A 50 -25.91 -5.71 -32.92
CA THR A 50 -25.52 -4.80 -31.82
C THR A 50 -24.33 -5.38 -31.04
N PRO A 51 -23.46 -4.54 -30.42
CA PRO A 51 -22.32 -5.00 -29.63
C PRO A 51 -22.66 -6.06 -28.57
N ASN A 52 -23.83 -5.93 -27.93
CA ASN A 52 -24.34 -6.84 -26.90
C ASN A 52 -25.02 -8.10 -27.47
N GLY A 53 -25.15 -8.20 -28.78
CA GLY A 53 -25.73 -9.33 -29.48
C GLY A 53 -27.26 -9.46 -29.43
N ARG A 54 -27.96 -8.57 -28.71
CA ARG A 54 -29.41 -8.68 -28.44
C ARG A 54 -30.26 -8.43 -29.68
N SER A 55 -29.84 -7.53 -30.55
CA SER A 55 -30.52 -7.25 -31.81
C SER A 55 -29.62 -7.52 -33.02
N ALA A 56 -30.22 -8.00 -34.10
CA ALA A 56 -29.52 -8.35 -35.32
C ALA A 56 -30.38 -8.12 -36.55
N ILE A 57 -29.74 -7.78 -37.67
CA ILE A 57 -30.34 -7.65 -38.99
C ILE A 57 -29.55 -8.57 -39.91
N ALA A 58 -30.21 -9.57 -40.49
CA ALA A 58 -29.62 -10.42 -41.51
C ALA A 58 -30.41 -10.25 -42.80
N LEU A 59 -29.74 -9.79 -43.86
CA LEU A 59 -30.36 -9.74 -45.18
C LEU A 59 -30.43 -11.18 -45.68
N ILE A 60 -31.61 -11.68 -46.05
CA ILE A 60 -31.78 -13.10 -46.46
C ILE A 60 -32.17 -13.24 -47.93
N SER A 61 -32.65 -12.17 -48.57
CA SER A 61 -32.91 -12.11 -50.01
C SER A 61 -32.73 -10.67 -50.54
N ALA A 62 -33.04 -10.46 -51.82
CA ALA A 62 -33.04 -9.13 -52.44
C ALA A 62 -34.09 -8.18 -51.85
N ASP A 63 -35.15 -8.69 -51.22
CA ASP A 63 -36.26 -7.90 -50.69
C ASP A 63 -36.70 -8.31 -49.27
N GLU A 64 -36.09 -9.34 -48.69
CA GLU A 64 -36.38 -9.84 -47.33
C GLU A 64 -35.15 -9.81 -46.42
N LEU A 65 -35.39 -9.43 -45.16
CA LEU A 65 -34.43 -9.52 -44.08
C LEU A 65 -35.07 -10.12 -42.84
N GLU A 66 -34.24 -10.73 -42.00
CA GLU A 66 -34.59 -11.10 -40.64
C GLU A 66 -34.13 -10.00 -39.69
N TYR A 67 -35.07 -9.48 -38.91
CA TYR A 67 -34.80 -8.53 -37.84
C TYR A 67 -35.05 -9.18 -36.49
N ARG A 68 -33.98 -9.45 -35.74
CA ARG A 68 -34.07 -9.91 -34.36
C ARG A 68 -34.13 -8.70 -33.42
N VAL A 69 -35.25 -8.58 -32.72
CA VAL A 69 -35.50 -7.55 -31.73
C VAL A 69 -34.91 -7.98 -30.38
N ASN A 70 -34.63 -7.01 -29.50
CA ASN A 70 -33.95 -7.21 -28.23
C ASN A 70 -34.63 -8.21 -27.26
N ASP A 71 -35.91 -8.51 -27.47
CA ASP A 71 -36.71 -9.49 -26.72
C ASP A 71 -36.53 -10.95 -27.22
N GLY A 72 -35.71 -11.15 -28.27
CA GLY A 72 -35.47 -12.45 -28.90
C GLY A 72 -36.45 -12.77 -30.03
N THR A 73 -37.43 -11.91 -30.30
CA THR A 73 -38.37 -12.09 -31.41
C THR A 73 -37.65 -11.86 -32.74
N THR A 74 -37.74 -12.83 -33.66
CA THR A 74 -37.24 -12.68 -35.04
C THR A 74 -38.41 -12.35 -35.97
N LEU A 75 -38.32 -11.22 -36.64
CA LEU A 75 -39.33 -10.73 -37.57
C LEU A 75 -38.80 -10.84 -39.01
N LEU A 76 -39.55 -11.53 -39.87
CA LEU A 76 -39.29 -11.51 -41.30
C LEU A 76 -39.89 -10.23 -41.90
N CYS A 77 -39.03 -9.36 -42.42
CA CYS A 77 -39.41 -8.03 -42.89
C CYS A 77 -39.09 -7.85 -44.37
N LYS A 78 -39.94 -7.10 -45.07
CA LYS A 78 -39.58 -6.59 -46.39
C LYS A 78 -38.67 -5.38 -46.24
N TYR A 79 -37.70 -5.22 -47.12
CA TYR A 79 -36.83 -4.04 -47.10
C TYR A 79 -36.56 -3.47 -48.49
N THR A 80 -36.07 -2.23 -48.49
CA THR A 80 -35.55 -1.56 -49.68
C THR A 80 -34.20 -0.95 -49.32
N ASP A 81 -33.17 -1.34 -50.05
CA ASP A 81 -31.85 -0.74 -49.90
C ASP A 81 -31.79 0.61 -50.63
N GLN A 82 -31.66 1.68 -49.86
CA GLN A 82 -31.38 3.01 -50.38
C GLN A 82 -29.90 3.28 -50.12
N ARG A 83 -29.16 3.84 -51.07
CA ARG A 83 -27.69 4.01 -51.00
C ARG A 83 -27.15 4.52 -49.65
N SER A 84 -27.92 5.32 -48.92
CA SER A 84 -27.58 5.87 -47.61
C SER A 84 -28.31 5.24 -46.41
N ALA A 85 -29.34 4.41 -46.61
CA ALA A 85 -30.15 3.82 -45.55
C ALA A 85 -30.93 2.56 -46.00
N LEU A 86 -31.12 1.62 -45.10
CA LEU A 86 -32.10 0.54 -45.27
C LEU A 86 -33.47 1.02 -44.78
N ARG A 87 -34.48 0.94 -45.64
CA ARG A 87 -35.88 1.12 -45.27
C ARG A 87 -36.52 -0.24 -45.04
N VAL A 88 -36.97 -0.53 -43.83
CA VAL A 88 -37.49 -1.83 -43.42
C VAL A 88 -38.97 -1.70 -43.09
N ILE A 89 -39.79 -2.59 -43.62
CA ILE A 89 -41.23 -2.65 -43.36
C ILE A 89 -41.51 -3.87 -42.49
N VAL A 90 -41.89 -3.60 -41.26
CA VAL A 90 -42.26 -4.60 -40.25
C VAL A 90 -43.78 -4.74 -40.26
N THR A 91 -44.29 -5.97 -40.35
CA THR A 91 -45.73 -6.25 -40.26
C THR A 91 -46.01 -7.07 -39.02
N THR A 92 -46.70 -6.50 -38.04
CA THR A 92 -47.06 -7.16 -36.78
C THR A 92 -48.57 -7.02 -36.54
N LEU A 93 -49.25 -8.15 -36.34
CA LEU A 93 -50.70 -8.20 -36.08
C LEU A 93 -51.55 -7.39 -37.08
N GLY A 94 -51.18 -7.43 -38.36
CA GLY A 94 -51.87 -6.70 -39.43
C GLY A 94 -51.55 -5.21 -39.54
N THR A 95 -50.72 -4.65 -38.64
CA THR A 95 -50.24 -3.26 -38.72
C THR A 95 -48.86 -3.23 -39.37
N GLN A 96 -48.63 -2.29 -40.28
CA GLN A 96 -47.33 -2.06 -40.89
C GLN A 96 -46.62 -0.87 -40.25
N GLN A 97 -45.35 -1.05 -39.93
CA GLN A 97 -44.45 -0.02 -39.42
C GLN A 97 -43.22 0.08 -40.31
N VAL A 98 -42.72 1.30 -40.51
CA VAL A 98 -41.54 1.56 -41.34
C VAL A 98 -40.39 2.02 -40.44
N MET A 99 -39.28 1.31 -40.49
CA MET A 99 -38.04 1.63 -39.79
C MET A 99 -36.97 2.05 -40.81
N TYR A 100 -36.10 2.97 -40.40
CA TYR A 100 -34.96 3.38 -41.20
C TYR A 100 -33.67 3.12 -40.44
N PHE A 101 -32.71 2.51 -41.12
CA PHE A 101 -31.37 2.29 -40.60
C PHE A 101 -30.35 2.96 -41.51
N ARG A 102 -29.70 4.02 -41.02
CA ARG A 102 -28.70 4.78 -41.76
C ARG A 102 -27.42 3.97 -41.92
N ARG A 103 -26.86 3.87 -43.12
CA ARG A 103 -25.54 3.25 -43.34
C ARG A 103 -24.45 4.13 -42.73
N VAL A 104 -23.56 3.53 -41.94
CA VAL A 104 -22.36 4.13 -41.35
C VAL A 104 -21.15 3.25 -41.69
N PRO A 105 -19.90 3.75 -41.62
CA PRO A 105 -18.73 3.01 -42.12
C PRO A 105 -18.59 1.57 -41.57
N ASN A 106 -19.01 1.34 -40.33
CA ASN A 106 -18.88 0.05 -39.65
C ASN A 106 -20.22 -0.69 -39.48
N GLY A 107 -21.28 -0.26 -40.15
CA GLY A 107 -22.58 -0.92 -40.06
C GLY A 107 -23.79 -0.05 -40.34
N LEU A 108 -24.83 -0.20 -39.51
CA LEU A 108 -26.11 0.48 -39.62
C LEU A 108 -26.46 1.17 -38.31
N MET A 109 -27.11 2.32 -38.36
CA MET A 109 -27.57 3.06 -37.19
C MET A 109 -29.09 3.23 -37.26
N SER A 110 -29.80 2.74 -36.25
CA SER A 110 -31.25 2.98 -36.09
C SER A 110 -31.52 4.48 -35.86
N ASN A 111 -32.74 4.90 -36.15
CA ASN A 111 -33.25 6.20 -35.74
C ASN A 111 -33.22 6.39 -34.21
N ASP A 112 -33.34 5.31 -33.45
CA ASP A 112 -33.29 5.32 -31.98
C ASP A 112 -31.86 5.42 -31.43
N GLY A 113 -30.85 5.45 -32.31
CA GLY A 113 -29.42 5.58 -31.95
C GLY A 113 -28.68 4.26 -31.80
N ASP A 114 -29.36 3.11 -31.92
CA ASP A 114 -28.72 1.79 -31.86
C ASP A 114 -27.78 1.55 -33.04
N LEU A 115 -26.54 1.15 -32.74
CA LEU A 115 -25.53 0.79 -33.74
C LEU A 115 -25.49 -0.72 -33.95
N TYR A 116 -25.73 -1.14 -35.18
CA TYR A 116 -25.61 -2.52 -35.65
C TYR A 116 -24.31 -2.63 -36.43
N LEU A 117 -23.34 -3.32 -35.86
CA LEU A 117 -22.02 -3.50 -36.45
C LEU A 117 -22.05 -4.64 -37.47
N ASN A 118 -21.35 -4.46 -38.58
CA ASN A 118 -21.05 -5.56 -39.48
C ASN A 118 -20.01 -6.52 -38.85
N ALA A 119 -19.76 -7.65 -39.50
CA ALA A 119 -18.80 -8.65 -39.01
C ALA A 119 -17.40 -8.07 -38.72
N ALA A 120 -16.91 -7.15 -39.57
CA ALA A 120 -15.62 -6.50 -39.39
C ALA A 120 -15.60 -5.57 -38.17
N GLY A 121 -16.66 -4.77 -37.96
CA GLY A 121 -16.81 -3.89 -36.82
C GLY A 121 -16.92 -4.65 -35.49
N LEU A 122 -17.63 -5.78 -35.47
CA LEU A 122 -17.69 -6.67 -34.31
C LEU A 122 -16.33 -7.31 -34.01
N ALA A 123 -15.62 -7.78 -35.04
CA ALA A 123 -14.29 -8.36 -34.87
C ALA A 123 -13.32 -7.32 -34.31
N GLU A 124 -13.37 -6.08 -34.79
CA GLU A 124 -12.55 -4.99 -34.25
C GLU A 124 -12.87 -4.68 -32.80
N LEU A 125 -14.15 -4.54 -32.45
CA LEU A 125 -14.57 -4.27 -31.07
C LEU A 125 -14.05 -5.36 -30.11
N ARG A 126 -14.19 -6.63 -30.48
CA ARG A 126 -13.68 -7.76 -29.66
C ARG A 126 -12.17 -7.73 -29.50
N ARG A 127 -11.43 -7.39 -30.56
CA ARG A 127 -9.96 -7.23 -30.47
C ARG A 127 -9.58 -6.12 -29.50
N GLN A 128 -10.27 -4.97 -29.56
CA GLN A 128 -10.02 -3.86 -28.66
C GLN A 128 -10.32 -4.22 -27.20
N GLU A 129 -11.40 -4.93 -26.94
CA GLU A 129 -11.75 -5.41 -25.59
C GLU A 129 -10.74 -6.42 -25.05
N GLU A 130 -10.24 -7.34 -25.89
CA GLU A 130 -9.20 -8.29 -25.51
C GLU A 130 -7.89 -7.57 -25.18
N VAL A 131 -7.44 -6.66 -26.04
CA VAL A 131 -6.23 -5.85 -25.80
C VAL A 131 -6.37 -5.02 -24.53
N ALA A 132 -7.50 -4.34 -24.33
CA ALA A 132 -7.74 -3.54 -23.13
C ALA A 132 -7.75 -4.41 -21.86
N ARG A 133 -8.30 -5.63 -21.94
CA ARG A 133 -8.30 -6.59 -20.83
C ARG A 133 -6.90 -7.10 -20.53
N GLN A 134 -6.12 -7.46 -21.54
CA GLN A 134 -4.72 -7.87 -21.37
C GLN A 134 -3.89 -6.75 -20.74
N GLN A 135 -4.00 -5.52 -21.26
CA GLN A 135 -3.32 -4.35 -20.69
C GLN A 135 -3.69 -4.12 -19.22
N ARG A 136 -4.97 -4.27 -18.84
CA ARG A 136 -5.40 -4.16 -17.44
C ARG A 136 -4.80 -5.26 -16.56
N LEU A 137 -4.78 -6.50 -17.04
CA LEU A 137 -4.19 -7.62 -16.30
C LEU A 137 -2.69 -7.43 -16.10
N GLU A 138 -1.98 -7.02 -17.14
CA GLU A 138 -0.54 -6.75 -17.09
C GLU A 138 -0.23 -5.57 -16.17
N ALA A 139 -1.00 -4.48 -16.25
CA ALA A 139 -0.85 -3.32 -15.37
C ALA A 139 -1.08 -3.70 -13.89
N ASN A 140 -2.12 -4.49 -13.61
CA ASN A 140 -2.39 -4.99 -12.25
C ASN A 140 -1.26 -5.91 -11.75
N ALA A 141 -0.78 -6.82 -12.60
CA ALA A 141 0.34 -7.70 -12.26
C ALA A 141 1.67 -6.93 -12.08
N ALA A 142 1.89 -5.86 -12.82
CA ALA A 142 3.04 -4.97 -12.64
C ALA A 142 2.95 -4.20 -11.31
N ALA A 143 1.79 -3.61 -11.01
CA ALA A 143 1.55 -2.90 -9.76
C ALA A 143 1.69 -3.81 -8.53
N GLU A 144 1.20 -5.06 -8.62
CA GLU A 144 1.34 -6.04 -7.55
C GLU A 144 2.81 -6.42 -7.31
N ARG A 145 3.58 -6.68 -8.38
CA ARG A 145 5.01 -6.97 -8.29
C ARG A 145 5.78 -5.80 -7.67
N GLU A 146 5.44 -4.57 -8.05
CA GLU A 146 6.05 -3.39 -7.47
C GLU A 146 5.72 -3.24 -5.98
N ARG A 147 4.46 -3.50 -5.59
CA ARG A 147 4.07 -3.48 -4.17
C ARG A 147 4.86 -4.50 -3.35
N LEU A 148 4.93 -5.74 -3.82
CA LEU A 148 5.66 -6.81 -3.14
C LEU A 148 7.16 -6.50 -3.03
N GLU A 149 7.77 -5.93 -4.09
CA GLU A 149 9.18 -5.56 -4.03
C GLU A 149 9.44 -4.39 -3.07
N ARG A 150 8.55 -3.38 -3.03
CA ARG A 150 8.62 -2.29 -2.05
C ARG A 150 8.48 -2.80 -0.62
N GLU A 151 7.56 -3.72 -0.38
CA GLU A 151 7.39 -4.37 0.93
C GLU A 151 8.63 -5.17 1.33
N ARG A 152 9.22 -5.92 0.39
CA ARG A 152 10.47 -6.65 0.62
C ARG A 152 11.62 -5.72 0.99
N ILE A 153 11.80 -4.63 0.25
CA ILE A 153 12.83 -3.63 0.53
C ILE A 153 12.59 -2.96 1.89
N ALA A 154 11.34 -2.59 2.18
CA ALA A 154 10.98 -1.99 3.46
C ALA A 154 11.23 -2.93 4.65
N ALA A 155 10.93 -4.23 4.50
CA ALA A 155 11.20 -5.24 5.52
C ALA A 155 12.71 -5.39 5.79
N ILE A 156 13.53 -5.42 4.72
CA ILE A 156 15.00 -5.46 4.86
C ILE A 156 15.51 -4.20 5.57
N ALA A 157 15.03 -3.01 5.17
CA ALA A 157 15.44 -1.75 5.79
C ALA A 157 15.04 -1.67 7.27
N ALA A 158 13.83 -2.10 7.61
CA ALA A 158 13.33 -2.15 8.98
C ALA A 158 14.14 -3.12 9.84
N GLN A 159 14.51 -4.29 9.32
CA GLN A 159 15.37 -5.24 10.01
C GLN A 159 16.76 -4.63 10.29
N GLN A 160 17.38 -4.01 9.29
CA GLN A 160 18.70 -3.37 9.47
C GLN A 160 18.66 -2.22 10.47
N GLU A 161 17.55 -1.47 10.51
CA GLU A 161 17.37 -0.42 11.52
C GLU A 161 17.22 -1.01 12.93
N ALA A 162 16.42 -2.06 13.09
CA ALA A 162 16.26 -2.75 14.37
C ALA A 162 17.59 -3.33 14.88
N GLU A 163 18.40 -3.93 14.00
CA GLU A 163 19.73 -4.44 14.33
C GLU A 163 20.68 -3.31 14.77
N ARG A 164 20.68 -2.17 14.06
CA ARG A 164 21.48 -0.99 14.46
C ARG A 164 21.05 -0.42 15.80
N GLN A 165 19.75 -0.35 16.06
CA GLN A 165 19.23 0.12 17.36
C GLN A 165 19.58 -0.85 18.48
N ALA A 166 19.46 -2.16 18.26
CA ALA A 166 19.85 -3.18 19.23
C ALA A 166 21.35 -3.12 19.55
N GLU A 167 22.21 -2.94 18.54
CA GLU A 167 23.65 -2.78 18.74
C GLU A 167 23.96 -1.49 19.52
N GLN A 168 23.32 -0.37 19.17
CA GLN A 168 23.50 0.89 19.87
C GLN A 168 23.09 0.79 21.34
N GLN A 169 21.98 0.10 21.63
CA GLN A 169 21.55 -0.18 23.01
C GLN A 169 22.55 -1.08 23.73
N ARG A 170 23.07 -2.12 23.06
CA ARG A 170 24.09 -3.01 23.64
C ARG A 170 25.34 -2.24 24.03
N VAL A 171 25.88 -1.41 23.13
CA VAL A 171 27.05 -0.56 23.39
C VAL A 171 26.76 0.43 24.53
N THR A 172 25.58 1.03 24.56
CA THR A 172 25.18 1.97 25.61
C THR A 172 25.10 1.27 26.97
N ASN A 173 24.50 0.08 27.03
CA ASN A 173 24.41 -0.73 28.24
C ASN A 173 25.79 -1.20 28.71
N GLU A 174 26.66 -1.63 27.80
CA GLU A 174 28.03 -2.04 28.13
C GLU A 174 28.84 -0.86 28.67
N LEU A 175 28.73 0.32 28.05
CA LEU A 175 29.39 1.53 28.54
C LEU A 175 28.87 1.93 29.93
N ALA A 176 27.55 1.87 30.14
CA ALA A 176 26.94 2.14 31.44
C ALA A 176 27.42 1.14 32.51
N GLN A 177 27.53 -0.15 32.17
CA GLN A 177 28.07 -1.17 33.07
C GLN A 177 29.56 -0.97 33.37
N LYS A 178 30.38 -0.63 32.36
CA LYS A 178 31.80 -0.31 32.55
C LYS A 178 31.97 0.90 33.46
N ARG A 179 31.19 1.96 33.24
CA ARG A 179 31.19 3.15 34.09
C ARG A 179 30.77 2.81 35.52
N LEU A 180 29.69 2.05 35.69
CA LEU A 180 29.23 1.60 37.00
C LEU A 180 30.30 0.79 37.74
N ARG A 181 30.97 -0.14 37.04
CA ARG A 181 32.05 -0.95 37.61
C ARG A 181 33.23 -0.08 38.07
N ALA A 182 33.62 0.92 37.27
CA ALA A 182 34.66 1.87 37.63
C ALA A 182 34.26 2.73 38.83
N GLU A 183 33.00 3.18 38.90
CA GLU A 183 32.45 3.92 40.04
C GLU A 183 32.50 3.08 41.33
N ILE A 184 32.10 1.81 41.29
CA ILE A 184 32.19 0.89 42.45
C ILE A 184 33.66 0.69 42.83
N GLN A 185 34.54 0.40 41.88
CA GLN A 185 35.96 0.19 42.16
C GLN A 185 36.61 1.41 42.83
N ALA A 186 36.22 2.64 42.47
CA ALA A 186 36.70 3.85 43.13
C ALA A 186 36.22 3.97 44.59
N LEU A 187 35.05 3.41 44.92
CA LEU A 187 34.54 3.34 46.29
C LEU A 187 35.24 2.26 47.11
N GLU A 188 35.57 1.14 46.48
CA GLU A 188 36.21 -0.01 47.14
C GLU A 188 37.73 0.11 47.21
N GLY A 189 38.36 0.96 46.41
CA GLY A 189 39.80 1.16 46.42
C GLY A 189 40.33 1.83 47.70
N ALA A 190 41.59 1.55 48.03
CA ALA A 190 42.31 2.22 49.13
C ALA A 190 42.73 3.66 48.79
N ASP A 191 42.56 4.10 47.55
CA ASP A 191 42.98 5.41 47.06
C ASP A 191 42.19 6.55 47.70
N CYS A 192 42.90 7.61 48.07
CA CYS A 192 42.38 8.75 48.81
C CYS A 192 41.95 9.91 47.91
N SER A 193 41.09 9.64 46.93
CA SER A 193 40.54 10.70 46.08
C SER A 193 39.59 11.60 46.87
N THR A 194 39.75 12.92 46.69
CA THR A 194 38.84 13.95 47.24
C THR A 194 37.76 14.36 46.25
N GLU A 195 37.80 13.83 45.02
CA GLU A 195 36.84 14.15 43.98
C GLU A 195 35.44 13.62 44.34
N SER A 196 34.43 14.33 43.89
CA SER A 196 33.04 13.91 44.11
C SER A 196 32.66 12.87 43.06
N LEU A 197 32.10 11.75 43.51
CA LEU A 197 31.59 10.68 42.65
C LEU A 197 30.07 10.77 42.60
N SER A 198 29.53 11.22 41.47
CA SER A 198 28.08 11.22 41.24
C SER A 198 27.57 9.80 41.01
N LEU A 199 27.30 9.08 42.10
CA LEU A 199 26.73 7.73 42.06
C LEU A 199 25.21 7.82 41.82
N SER A 200 24.80 7.66 40.58
CA SER A 200 23.37 7.64 40.24
C SER A 200 22.77 6.29 40.63
N VAL A 201 22.14 6.18 41.80
CA VAL A 201 21.40 4.97 42.23
C VAL A 201 19.99 4.99 41.61
N PRO A 202 19.64 4.06 40.69
CA PRO A 202 18.32 4.02 40.08
C PRO A 202 17.21 3.77 41.12
N GLU A 203 15.99 4.17 40.79
CA GLU A 203 14.84 4.03 41.69
C GLU A 203 14.62 2.56 42.06
N ARG A 204 14.50 2.25 43.36
CA ARG A 204 14.26 0.90 43.92
C ARG A 204 15.39 -0.11 43.77
N GLU A 205 16.50 0.26 43.13
CA GLU A 205 17.70 -0.57 43.14
C GLU A 205 18.47 -0.40 44.45
N THR A 206 19.10 -1.48 44.88
CA THR A 206 20.05 -1.45 46.00
C THR A 206 21.44 -1.60 45.41
N ARG A 207 22.34 -0.69 45.76
CA ARG A 207 23.77 -0.79 45.43
C ARG A 207 24.54 -1.25 46.64
N GLU A 208 25.46 -2.17 46.43
CA GLU A 208 26.36 -2.69 47.44
C GLU A 208 27.78 -2.28 47.08
N PHE A 209 28.55 -1.83 48.06
CA PHE A 209 30.00 -1.68 47.94
C PHE A 209 30.69 -1.97 49.27
N ILE A 210 31.95 -2.34 49.21
CA ILE A 210 32.78 -2.65 50.39
C ILE A 210 33.76 -1.50 50.64
N VAL A 211 33.73 -0.93 51.84
CA VAL A 211 34.75 0.04 52.26
C VAL A 211 35.99 -0.73 52.70
N ASP A 212 37.12 -0.51 52.00
CA ASP A 212 38.39 -1.21 52.30
C ASP A 212 38.89 -0.85 53.71
N PRO A 213 39.28 -1.85 54.53
CA PRO A 213 39.77 -1.65 55.90
C PRO A 213 41.05 -0.82 55.98
N LYS A 214 41.88 -0.88 54.95
CA LYS A 214 43.16 -0.17 54.86
C LYS A 214 42.99 1.27 54.37
N ARG A 215 41.76 1.68 54.01
CA ARG A 215 41.49 3.05 53.59
C ARG A 215 41.56 3.99 54.80
N GLN A 216 42.63 4.77 54.87
CA GLN A 216 42.84 5.73 55.98
C GLN A 216 42.08 7.06 55.81
N CYS A 217 41.44 7.24 54.64
CA CYS A 217 40.77 8.44 54.19
C CYS A 217 39.28 8.20 53.94
N TRP A 218 38.55 9.28 53.67
CA TRP A 218 37.15 9.20 53.30
C TRP A 218 36.97 8.63 51.89
N THR A 219 35.86 7.95 51.64
CA THR A 219 35.41 7.66 50.27
C THR A 219 35.15 8.97 49.51
N PRO A 220 35.18 8.92 48.17
CA PRO A 220 34.60 9.98 47.34
C PRO A 220 33.21 10.39 47.83
N TRP A 221 32.85 11.66 47.62
CA TRP A 221 31.50 12.13 47.93
C TRP A 221 30.49 11.44 47.03
N LEU A 222 29.55 10.70 47.60
CA LEU A 222 28.40 10.14 46.90
C LEU A 222 27.30 11.20 46.82
N ILE A 223 27.00 11.64 45.60
CA ILE A 223 25.87 12.53 45.32
C ILE A 223 24.71 11.64 44.88
N GLY A 224 23.62 11.61 45.66
CA GLY A 224 22.43 10.83 45.33
C GLY A 224 21.16 11.62 45.56
N THR A 225 20.31 11.69 44.54
CA THR A 225 19.02 12.37 44.59
C THR A 225 17.86 11.38 44.71
N PRO A 226 16.74 11.68 45.41
CA PRO A 226 16.53 12.72 46.42
C PRO A 226 16.56 12.23 47.88
N TYR A 227 16.50 10.91 48.13
CA TYR A 227 16.55 10.32 49.48
C TYR A 227 17.41 9.06 49.48
N LEU A 228 18.38 9.03 50.39
CA LEU A 228 19.30 7.90 50.55
C LEU A 228 19.04 7.25 51.91
N THR A 229 18.78 5.95 51.87
CA THR A 229 18.89 5.11 53.06
C THR A 229 20.07 4.18 52.87
N TRP A 230 20.78 3.89 53.96
CA TRP A 230 21.83 2.89 53.93
C TRP A 230 21.82 2.00 55.16
N LYS A 231 22.43 0.84 54.98
CA LYS A 231 22.76 -0.10 56.05
C LYS A 231 24.23 -0.46 55.92
N SER A 232 24.94 -0.55 57.05
CA SER A 232 26.27 -1.12 57.11
C SER A 232 26.23 -2.42 57.89
N ASP A 233 27.13 -3.36 57.63
CA ASP A 233 27.31 -4.57 58.45
C ASP A 233 28.41 -4.42 59.53
N GLY A 234 29.07 -3.26 59.57
CA GLY A 234 30.10 -2.88 60.53
C GLY A 234 30.07 -1.39 60.85
N ASP A 235 30.99 -0.96 61.71
CA ASP A 235 31.05 0.42 62.18
C ASP A 235 31.79 1.35 61.21
N LEU A 236 31.10 2.40 60.77
CA LEU A 236 31.58 3.42 59.84
C LEU A 236 31.38 4.80 60.40
N LEU A 237 32.34 5.70 60.16
CA LEU A 237 32.09 7.13 60.28
C LEU A 237 31.45 7.61 58.99
N VAL A 238 30.30 8.27 59.11
CA VAL A 238 29.54 8.80 57.97
C VAL A 238 29.49 10.30 58.07
N GLN A 239 29.83 10.99 56.97
CA GLN A 239 29.66 12.44 56.85
C GLN A 239 28.61 12.75 55.79
N VAL A 240 27.65 13.59 56.16
CA VAL A 240 26.51 13.99 55.34
C VAL A 240 26.52 15.50 55.18
N VAL A 241 26.36 15.99 53.95
CA VAL A 241 26.12 17.41 53.65
C VAL A 241 24.68 17.56 53.16
N PHE A 242 23.94 18.47 53.78
CA PHE A 242 22.57 18.80 53.43
C PHE A 242 22.53 19.96 52.43
N ARG A 243 21.40 20.11 51.71
CA ARG A 243 21.24 21.18 50.70
C ARG A 243 21.31 22.60 51.25
N ASP A 244 21.13 22.78 52.56
CA ASP A 244 21.31 24.05 53.25
C ASP A 244 22.78 24.36 53.57
N GLY A 245 23.71 23.50 53.12
CA GLY A 245 25.15 23.60 53.36
C GLY A 245 25.59 23.07 54.73
N THR A 246 24.67 22.65 55.60
CA THR A 246 25.04 22.10 56.90
C THR A 246 25.66 20.70 56.75
N THR A 247 26.63 20.39 57.60
CA THR A 247 27.33 19.09 57.61
C THR A 247 27.11 18.38 58.93
N LYS A 248 26.88 17.07 58.89
CA LYS A 248 26.75 16.21 60.07
C LYS A 248 27.63 14.98 59.95
N GLU A 249 28.33 14.66 61.03
CA GLU A 249 29.08 13.41 61.17
C GLU A 249 28.41 12.51 62.21
N GLN A 250 28.36 11.20 61.91
CA GLN A 250 27.76 10.23 62.79
C GLN A 250 28.39 8.84 62.57
N VAL A 251 28.51 8.07 63.65
CA VAL A 251 28.87 6.65 63.57
C VAL A 251 27.65 5.82 63.18
N ALA A 252 27.75 5.12 62.05
CA ALA A 252 26.83 4.10 61.57
C ALA A 252 27.34 2.71 61.96
N GLY A 253 26.45 1.77 62.25
CA GLY A 253 26.81 0.41 62.68
C GLY A 253 25.71 -0.60 62.36
N PRO A 254 25.96 -1.91 62.55
CA PRO A 254 25.15 -3.02 62.02
C PRO A 254 23.69 -3.04 62.50
N THR A 255 23.41 -2.46 63.67
CA THR A 255 22.06 -2.44 64.25
C THR A 255 21.24 -1.20 63.88
N LYS A 256 21.83 -0.24 63.14
CA LYS A 256 21.20 1.05 62.84
C LYS A 256 20.87 1.16 61.35
N ASN A 257 19.59 1.09 61.01
CA ASN A 257 19.11 1.61 59.74
C ASN A 257 19.16 3.14 59.80
N ILE A 258 20.07 3.76 59.05
CA ILE A 258 20.12 5.21 58.98
C ILE A 258 19.26 5.66 57.80
N SER A 259 18.15 6.30 58.14
CA SER A 259 17.27 6.94 57.19
C SER A 259 17.41 8.45 57.30
N LEU A 260 17.94 9.09 56.27
CA LEU A 260 17.96 10.55 56.19
C LEU A 260 16.64 11.05 55.59
N LEU A 261 15.54 10.89 56.32
CA LEU A 261 14.26 11.53 56.03
C LEU A 261 14.25 12.98 56.50
N SER A 262 15.35 13.73 56.28
CA SER A 262 15.37 15.14 56.66
C SER A 262 14.59 15.95 55.62
N ARG A 263 13.71 16.84 56.09
CA ARG A 263 13.04 17.84 55.24
C ARG A 263 14.04 18.74 54.50
N GLN A 264 15.29 18.81 54.97
CA GLN A 264 16.36 19.63 54.40
C GLN A 264 16.94 19.02 53.11
N GLY A 265 16.77 17.72 52.88
CA GLY A 265 17.30 17.02 51.72
C GLY A 265 18.82 16.82 51.80
N THR A 266 19.27 15.59 51.57
CA THR A 266 20.69 15.28 51.50
C THR A 266 21.26 15.72 50.16
N GLU A 267 22.40 16.40 50.17
CA GLU A 267 23.13 16.77 48.95
C GLU A 267 24.18 15.70 48.60
N LYS A 268 25.00 15.29 49.58
CA LYS A 268 26.05 14.29 49.39
C LYS A 268 26.44 13.59 50.69
N VAL A 269 26.97 12.37 50.59
CA VAL A 269 27.39 11.53 51.72
C VAL A 269 28.73 10.84 51.44
N ARG A 270 29.55 10.57 52.46
CA ARG A 270 30.77 9.76 52.34
C ARG A 270 31.06 8.96 53.61
N PHE A 271 31.87 7.93 53.48
CA PHE A 271 32.16 6.96 54.53
C PHE A 271 33.65 6.88 54.83
N LYS A 272 33.98 6.53 56.07
CA LYS A 272 35.32 6.20 56.50
C LYS A 272 35.25 5.00 57.44
N SER A 273 36.08 3.99 57.20
CA SER A 273 36.16 2.84 58.09
C SER A 273 36.72 3.26 59.45
N LEU A 274 36.11 2.77 60.54
CA LEU A 274 36.59 2.99 61.91
C LEU A 274 37.50 1.85 62.40
N HIS A 275 37.40 0.68 61.78
CA HIS A 275 38.15 -0.52 62.14
C HIS A 275 38.90 -1.08 60.94
N ASN A 276 39.96 -1.85 61.18
CA ASN A 276 40.73 -2.55 60.15
C ASN A 276 39.98 -3.76 59.56
N GLU A 277 38.65 -3.68 59.47
CA GLU A 277 37.77 -4.72 58.92
C GLU A 277 36.98 -4.18 57.72
N PRO A 278 36.78 -4.97 56.65
CA PRO A 278 35.98 -4.55 55.51
C PRO A 278 34.52 -4.39 55.92
N VAL A 279 33.93 -3.24 55.58
CA VAL A 279 32.52 -2.96 55.90
C VAL A 279 31.70 -2.85 54.62
N LYS A 280 30.67 -3.68 54.51
CA LYS A 280 29.69 -3.64 53.43
C LYS A 280 28.68 -2.54 53.68
N VAL A 281 28.44 -1.71 52.67
CA VAL A 281 27.42 -0.66 52.69
C VAL A 281 26.37 -0.96 51.62
N LEU A 282 25.12 -1.11 52.05
CA LEU A 282 23.96 -1.27 51.20
C LEU A 282 23.26 0.08 51.06
N PHE A 283 23.28 0.64 49.87
CA PHE A 283 22.66 1.90 49.49
C PHE A 283 21.34 1.68 48.76
N ARG A 284 20.27 2.35 49.20
CA ARG A 284 18.98 2.29 48.52
C ARG A 284 18.46 3.69 48.20
N GLY A 285 18.15 3.91 46.93
CA GLY A 285 17.47 5.12 46.47
C GLY A 285 15.98 5.07 46.78
N HIS A 286 15.46 6.12 47.39
CA HIS A 286 14.02 6.32 47.57
C HIS A 286 13.57 7.57 46.81
N TYR A 287 12.47 7.46 46.07
CA TYR A 287 11.77 8.62 45.52
C TYR A 287 10.55 8.89 46.40
N CYS A 288 10.48 10.06 47.01
CA CYS A 288 9.23 10.53 47.58
C CYS A 288 8.53 11.35 46.50
N SER A 289 7.27 11.01 46.19
CA SER A 289 6.49 11.79 45.23
C SER A 289 6.40 13.26 45.68
N ALA A 290 6.15 14.18 44.75
CA ALA A 290 5.95 15.61 45.04
C ALA A 290 4.88 15.92 46.10
N THR A 291 4.07 14.91 46.49
CA THR A 291 3.06 15.00 47.56
C THR A 291 3.59 14.70 48.97
N GLY A 292 4.89 14.45 49.12
CA GLY A 292 5.53 14.27 50.43
C GLY A 292 5.20 12.97 51.16
N ARG A 293 4.57 12.00 50.49
CA ARG A 293 4.45 10.63 51.01
C ARG A 293 5.64 9.80 50.53
N CYS A 294 6.54 9.57 51.47
CA CYS A 294 7.36 8.37 51.56
C CYS A 294 6.59 7.40 52.50
#